data_AF-A0A9P9D691-F1
#
_entry.id   AF-A0A9P9D691-F1
#
_cell.length_a   1.000
_cell.length_b   1.000
_cell.length_c   1.000
_cell.angle_alpha   90.00
_cell.angle_beta   90.00
_cell.angle_gamma   90.00
#
_symmetry.space_group_name_H-M   'P 1'
#
loop_
_entity.id
_entity.type
_entity.pdbx_description
1 polymer ?
#
loop_
_entity_poly.entity_id
_entity_poly.type
_entity_poly.pdbx_seq_one_letter_code
_entity_poly.pdbx_strand_id
1 'polypeptide(L)'
;MSPFQKFLDSIGTFLGGNYTPRKDDLTKEPKQLASLVAPICAQLLAELHYPGAPQLKSQNVEALLEYMHQRAVELGVPLNKPISAKGFQLGFAEGLLAHPYHPVEVQGYVGLFTWLVVQYDDIVGERNQMVEEAGHFQQRFFQGKTQPNNLLEGIASMIREAHVHFDPVMANLVQISVLKFLTSNLLERHDGFQSMLITPAGREFPNYYRDMSGMDQAYAVFCYPKALYPKVENFLEAIPAMANFINLSNDVLSFYKEELGGDARNYIHNRALCTGKPVLTVVEEVSKEAIESATQIEAILKDRAEYEQSWKDSVRGYMALHTTNPRYRLEELGLGEEHPLAPFENKLIGLFEQIQ
;
A
#
# COMPACT_ATOMS: atom_id res chain seq x y z
N MET A 1 31.15 11.33 47.33
CA MET A 1 30.50 10.59 46.23
C MET A 1 31.43 10.64 45.03
N SER A 2 31.76 9.49 44.44
CA SER A 2 32.77 9.42 43.38
C SER A 2 32.25 10.03 42.07
N PRO A 3 33.12 10.56 41.19
CA PRO A 3 32.73 11.06 39.86
C PRO A 3 31.99 10.01 39.02
N PHE A 4 32.29 8.73 39.25
CA PHE A 4 31.68 7.59 38.56
C PHE A 4 30.20 7.39 38.92
N GLN A 5 29.81 7.75 40.15
CA GLN A 5 28.43 7.62 40.62
C GLN A 5 27.52 8.72 40.05
N LYS A 6 28.05 9.94 39.86
CA LYS A 6 27.33 11.01 39.13
C LYS A 6 27.12 10.69 37.65
N PHE A 7 28.03 9.93 37.03
CA PHE A 7 27.89 9.48 35.64
C PHE A 7 26.81 8.40 35.50
N LEU A 8 26.73 7.46 36.45
CA LEU A 8 25.68 6.44 36.45
C LEU A 8 24.28 7.01 36.73
N ASP A 9 24.16 8.02 37.61
CA ASP A 9 22.88 8.72 37.84
C ASP A 9 22.43 9.52 36.61
N SER A 10 23.36 10.03 35.79
CA SER A 10 23.08 10.70 34.50
C SER A 10 22.66 9.73 33.40
N ILE A 11 23.01 8.45 33.50
CA ILE A 11 22.62 7.40 32.55
C ILE A 11 21.30 6.74 32.97
N GLY A 12 21.05 6.62 34.28
CA GLY A 12 19.78 6.11 34.82
C GLY A 12 18.57 6.97 34.44
N THR A 13 18.77 8.25 34.10
CA THR A 13 17.73 9.15 33.56
C THR A 13 17.54 9.03 32.05
N PHE A 14 18.46 8.38 31.32
CA PHE A 14 18.41 8.15 29.87
C PHE A 14 17.96 6.74 29.47
N LEU A 15 17.93 5.79 30.42
CA LEU A 15 17.51 4.39 30.20
C LEU A 15 16.07 4.09 30.65
N GLY A 16 15.32 5.11 31.07
CA GLY A 16 13.87 5.04 31.13
C GLY A 16 13.33 5.42 29.77
N GLY A 17 12.97 4.44 28.94
CA GLY A 17 12.08 4.63 27.80
C GLY A 17 10.70 5.06 28.28
N ASN A 18 10.61 6.26 28.85
CA ASN A 18 9.37 6.92 29.13
C ASN A 18 8.90 7.51 27.81
N TYR A 19 8.16 6.69 27.05
CA TYR A 19 7.15 7.21 26.14
C TYR A 19 6.39 8.29 26.92
N THR A 20 6.60 9.55 26.56
CA THR A 20 5.89 10.65 27.20
C THR A 20 4.45 10.50 26.73
N PRO A 21 3.46 10.30 27.62
CA PRO A 21 2.08 10.17 27.20
C PRO A 21 1.69 11.40 26.37
N ARG A 22 1.16 11.19 25.16
CA ARG A 22 0.64 12.26 24.31
C ARG A 22 -0.29 13.14 25.15
N LYS A 23 -0.04 14.45 25.15
CA LYS A 23 -1.01 15.42 25.71
C LYS A 23 -2.31 15.45 24.91
N ASP A 24 -2.24 15.06 23.63
CA ASP A 24 -3.37 14.94 22.72
C ASP A 24 -3.52 13.47 22.32
N ASP A 25 -4.08 12.67 23.22
CA ASP A 25 -4.41 11.26 22.94
C ASP A 25 -5.72 11.19 22.14
N LEU A 26 -5.65 11.61 20.87
CA LEU A 26 -6.78 11.59 19.93
C LEU A 26 -7.39 10.18 19.77
N THR A 27 -6.66 9.13 20.17
CA THR A 27 -7.10 7.72 20.11
C THR A 27 -8.21 7.38 21.12
N LYS A 28 -8.37 8.18 22.19
CA LYS A 28 -9.37 7.91 23.26
C LYS A 28 -10.78 8.40 22.93
N GLU A 29 -10.94 9.21 21.88
CA GLU A 29 -12.22 9.76 21.46
C GLU A 29 -12.45 9.55 19.95
N PRO A 30 -12.85 8.33 19.51
CA PRO A 30 -12.99 8.02 18.08
C PRO A 30 -13.90 8.99 17.31
N LYS A 31 -14.96 9.50 17.96
CA LYS A 31 -15.85 10.51 17.37
C LYS A 31 -15.18 11.87 17.16
N GLN A 32 -14.29 12.26 18.07
CA GLN A 32 -13.52 13.50 17.95
C GLN A 32 -12.45 13.35 16.86
N LEU A 33 -11.76 12.20 16.81
CA LEU A 33 -10.81 11.92 15.74
C LEU A 33 -11.52 11.92 14.37
N ALA A 34 -12.68 11.26 14.27
CA ALA A 34 -13.48 11.25 13.05
C ALA A 34 -13.87 12.67 12.59
N SER A 35 -14.29 13.55 13.51
CA SER A 35 -14.66 14.93 13.15
C SER A 35 -13.49 15.79 12.67
N LEU A 36 -12.26 15.44 13.05
CA LEU A 36 -11.03 16.12 12.63
C LEU A 36 -10.49 15.57 11.30
N VAL A 37 -10.60 14.26 11.07
CA VAL A 37 -10.04 13.59 9.88
C VAL A 37 -11.02 13.60 8.70
N ALA A 38 -12.33 13.47 8.94
CA ALA A 38 -13.34 13.41 7.88
C ALA A 38 -13.27 14.60 6.90
N PRO A 39 -13.12 15.87 7.34
CA PRO A 39 -13.01 16.99 6.42
C PRO A 39 -11.78 16.92 5.50
N ILE A 40 -10.65 16.39 6.00
CA ILE A 40 -9.41 16.27 5.23
C ILE A 40 -9.57 15.22 4.12
N CYS A 41 -10.11 14.05 4.46
CA CYS A 41 -10.40 12.99 3.48
C CYS A 41 -11.45 13.42 2.46
N ALA A 42 -12.51 14.11 2.92
CA ALA A 42 -13.56 14.63 2.04
C ALA A 42 -13.01 15.66 1.05
N GLN A 43 -12.13 16.56 1.52
CA GLN A 43 -11.47 17.53 0.66
C GLN A 43 -10.57 16.84 -0.38
N LEU A 44 -9.77 15.86 0.02
CA LEU A 44 -8.94 15.09 -0.91
C LEU A 44 -9.79 14.48 -2.04
N LEU A 45 -10.86 13.76 -1.70
CA LEU A 45 -11.75 13.15 -2.70
C LEU A 45 -12.42 14.19 -3.61
N ALA A 46 -12.81 15.35 -3.07
CA ALA A 46 -13.44 16.42 -3.83
C ALA A 46 -12.48 17.08 -4.84
N GLU A 47 -11.24 17.37 -4.41
CA GLU A 47 -10.20 17.96 -5.27
C GLU A 47 -9.71 16.98 -6.34
N LEU A 48 -9.76 15.68 -6.09
CA LEU A 48 -9.54 14.63 -7.10
C LEU A 48 -10.73 14.42 -8.05
N HIS A 49 -11.81 15.20 -7.88
CA HIS A 49 -13.05 15.07 -8.64
C HIS A 49 -13.60 13.63 -8.65
N TYR A 50 -13.44 12.93 -7.53
CA TYR A 50 -13.77 11.51 -7.44
C TYR A 50 -15.27 11.26 -7.64
N PRO A 51 -15.68 10.54 -8.71
CA PRO A 51 -17.09 10.40 -9.08
C PRO A 51 -17.79 9.20 -8.40
N GLY A 52 -17.13 8.56 -7.43
CA GLY A 52 -17.58 7.30 -6.84
C GLY A 52 -17.10 6.05 -7.59
N ALA A 53 -17.37 4.89 -6.99
CA ALA A 53 -16.86 3.62 -7.46
C ALA A 53 -17.28 3.31 -8.92
N PRO A 54 -16.40 2.67 -9.72
CA PRO A 54 -16.74 2.32 -11.09
C PRO A 54 -17.85 1.25 -11.15
N GLN A 55 -18.75 1.37 -12.12
CA GLN A 55 -19.74 0.33 -12.41
C GLN A 55 -19.10 -0.76 -13.26
N LEU A 56 -19.07 -1.97 -12.73
CA LEU A 56 -18.44 -3.11 -13.37
C LEU A 56 -19.46 -3.98 -14.10
N LYS A 57 -19.09 -4.50 -15.27
CA LYS A 57 -19.89 -5.51 -15.96
C LYS A 57 -19.70 -6.85 -15.28
N SER A 58 -20.77 -7.58 -14.99
CA SER A 58 -20.70 -8.89 -14.32
C SER A 58 -19.74 -9.86 -15.01
N GLN A 59 -19.76 -9.89 -16.35
CA GLN A 59 -18.85 -10.74 -17.11
C GLN A 59 -17.35 -10.44 -16.84
N ASN A 60 -16.98 -9.18 -16.59
CA ASN A 60 -15.59 -8.80 -16.31
C ASN A 60 -15.20 -9.24 -14.90
N VAL A 61 -16.11 -9.06 -13.94
CA VAL A 61 -15.95 -9.52 -12.54
C VAL A 61 -15.73 -11.04 -12.53
N GLU A 62 -16.58 -11.78 -13.24
CA GLU A 62 -16.51 -13.24 -13.27
C GLU A 62 -15.26 -13.76 -13.97
N ALA A 63 -14.88 -13.16 -15.10
CA ALA A 63 -13.68 -13.55 -15.84
C ALA A 63 -12.40 -13.35 -15.01
N LEU A 64 -12.26 -12.20 -14.34
CA LEU A 64 -11.12 -11.95 -13.47
C LEU A 64 -11.11 -12.89 -12.27
N LEU A 65 -12.28 -13.17 -11.71
CA LEU A 65 -12.38 -14.00 -10.51
C LEU A 65 -11.99 -15.45 -10.81
N GLU A 66 -12.45 -15.99 -11.94
CA GLU A 66 -12.05 -17.30 -12.45
C GLU A 66 -10.54 -17.36 -12.71
N TYR A 67 -10.00 -16.34 -13.39
CA TYR A 67 -8.57 -16.25 -13.69
C TYR A 67 -7.72 -16.21 -12.42
N MET A 68 -8.02 -15.30 -11.48
CA MET A 68 -7.28 -15.18 -10.23
C MET A 68 -7.40 -16.44 -9.36
N HIS A 69 -8.58 -17.06 -9.31
CA HIS A 69 -8.75 -18.30 -8.56
C HIS A 69 -7.90 -19.44 -9.16
N GLN A 70 -7.94 -19.64 -10.48
CA GLN A 70 -7.12 -20.64 -11.14
C GLN A 70 -5.62 -20.41 -10.86
N ARG A 71 -5.15 -19.17 -11.02
CA ARG A 71 -3.75 -18.81 -10.77
C ARG A 71 -3.37 -18.98 -9.29
N ALA A 72 -4.28 -18.70 -8.35
CA ALA A 72 -4.04 -18.93 -6.93
C ALA A 72 -3.84 -20.42 -6.61
N VAL A 73 -4.61 -21.31 -7.25
CA VAL A 73 -4.43 -22.77 -7.17
C VAL A 73 -3.07 -23.17 -7.73
N GLU A 74 -2.68 -22.65 -8.89
CA GLU A 74 -1.38 -22.93 -9.53
C GLU A 74 -0.20 -22.48 -8.67
N LEU A 75 -0.31 -21.32 -8.00
CA LEU A 75 0.69 -20.82 -7.06
C LEU A 75 0.73 -21.65 -5.76
N GLY A 76 -0.30 -22.43 -5.47
CA GLY A 76 -0.41 -23.27 -4.27
C GLY A 76 -0.52 -22.48 -2.97
N VAL A 77 -0.90 -21.20 -3.01
CA VAL A 77 -1.07 -20.37 -1.80
C VAL A 77 -2.49 -20.54 -1.27
N PRO A 78 -2.69 -21.02 -0.02
CA PRO A 78 -4.03 -21.34 0.49
C PRO A 78 -4.95 -20.12 0.55
N LEU A 79 -6.17 -20.21 -0.01
CA LEU A 79 -7.20 -19.15 0.08
C LEU A 79 -8.06 -19.26 1.35
N ASN A 80 -8.19 -20.45 1.92
CA ASN A 80 -9.06 -20.71 3.08
C ASN A 80 -8.60 -20.05 4.40
N LYS A 81 -7.39 -19.47 4.43
CA LYS A 81 -6.92 -18.70 5.59
C LYS A 81 -7.55 -17.30 5.58
N PRO A 82 -8.10 -16.81 6.72
CA PRO A 82 -8.75 -15.50 6.76
C PRO A 82 -7.88 -14.34 6.26
N ILE A 83 -6.56 -14.38 6.52
CA ILE A 83 -5.61 -13.36 6.03
C ILE A 83 -5.51 -13.40 4.51
N SER A 84 -5.41 -14.62 3.95
CA SER A 84 -5.32 -14.84 2.51
C SER A 84 -6.60 -14.42 1.80
N ALA A 85 -7.77 -14.82 2.31
CA ALA A 85 -9.07 -14.42 1.75
C ALA A 85 -9.24 -12.89 1.72
N LYS A 86 -8.91 -12.20 2.81
CA LYS A 86 -8.93 -10.73 2.88
C LYS A 86 -7.97 -10.10 1.88
N GLY A 87 -6.73 -10.60 1.80
CA GLY A 87 -5.75 -10.14 0.82
C GLY A 87 -6.20 -10.38 -0.62
N PHE A 88 -6.88 -11.51 -0.88
CA PHE A 88 -7.36 -11.85 -2.22
C PHE A 88 -8.48 -10.90 -2.65
N GLN A 89 -9.42 -10.60 -1.75
CA GLN A 89 -10.47 -9.60 -2.01
C GLN A 89 -9.87 -8.22 -2.30
N LEU A 90 -8.87 -7.80 -1.51
CA LEU A 90 -8.18 -6.53 -1.73
C LEU A 90 -7.45 -6.50 -3.08
N GLY A 91 -6.68 -7.54 -3.39
CA GLY A 91 -5.98 -7.66 -4.66
C GLY A 91 -6.94 -7.72 -5.84
N PHE A 92 -8.03 -8.46 -5.72
CA PHE A 92 -9.07 -8.51 -6.74
C PHE A 92 -9.71 -7.13 -6.97
N ALA A 93 -10.00 -6.38 -5.90
CA ALA A 93 -10.51 -5.02 -6.00
C ALA A 93 -9.51 -4.10 -6.70
N GLU A 94 -8.22 -4.17 -6.36
CA GLU A 94 -7.17 -3.39 -7.01
C GLU A 94 -7.07 -3.69 -8.51
N GLY A 95 -6.95 -4.97 -8.87
CA GLY A 95 -6.83 -5.40 -10.26
C GLY A 95 -8.06 -5.04 -11.12
N LEU A 96 -9.25 -4.95 -10.53
CA LEU A 96 -10.48 -4.69 -11.27
C LEU A 96 -10.92 -3.23 -11.26
N LEU A 97 -10.87 -2.57 -10.11
CA LEU A 97 -11.37 -1.21 -9.95
C LEU A 97 -10.40 -0.20 -10.57
N ALA A 98 -9.08 -0.36 -10.36
CA ALA A 98 -8.07 0.55 -10.87
C ALA A 98 -7.73 0.30 -12.34
N HIS A 99 -8.01 -0.89 -12.85
CA HIS A 99 -7.62 -1.28 -14.20
C HIS A 99 -8.77 -1.88 -15.03
N PRO A 100 -9.98 -1.27 -15.06
CA PRO A 100 -11.19 -1.91 -15.58
C PRO A 100 -11.16 -2.24 -17.08
N TYR A 101 -10.24 -1.63 -17.83
CA TYR A 101 -10.06 -1.81 -19.28
C TYR A 101 -8.78 -2.54 -19.67
N HIS A 102 -7.98 -3.00 -18.71
CA HIS A 102 -6.80 -3.82 -19.01
C HIS A 102 -7.21 -5.24 -19.40
N PRO A 103 -6.34 -5.98 -20.13
CA PRO A 103 -6.55 -7.41 -20.34
C PRO A 103 -6.70 -8.15 -19.00
N VAL A 104 -7.53 -9.19 -18.97
CA VAL A 104 -7.83 -9.94 -17.75
C VAL A 104 -6.57 -10.54 -17.12
N GLU A 105 -5.57 -10.89 -17.93
CA GLU A 105 -4.29 -11.41 -17.49
C GLU A 105 -3.47 -10.36 -16.74
N VAL A 106 -3.55 -9.08 -17.15
CA VAL A 106 -2.89 -7.96 -16.48
C VAL A 106 -3.63 -7.59 -15.20
N GLN A 107 -4.96 -7.51 -15.25
CA GLN A 107 -5.79 -7.32 -14.04
C GLN A 107 -5.49 -8.42 -13.00
N GLY A 108 -5.41 -9.67 -13.47
CA GLY A 108 -5.07 -10.82 -12.65
C GLY A 108 -3.64 -10.76 -12.13
N TYR A 109 -2.67 -10.31 -12.92
CA TYR A 109 -1.30 -10.08 -12.46
C TYR A 109 -1.28 -9.09 -11.30
N VAL A 110 -1.91 -7.92 -11.46
CA VAL A 110 -1.99 -6.89 -10.41
C VAL A 110 -2.67 -7.44 -9.17
N GLY A 111 -3.82 -8.10 -9.33
CA GLY A 111 -4.57 -8.60 -8.19
C GLY A 111 -3.87 -9.72 -7.43
N LEU A 112 -3.21 -10.65 -8.12
CA LEU A 112 -2.41 -11.71 -7.50
C LEU A 112 -1.15 -11.14 -6.84
N PHE A 113 -0.49 -10.18 -7.49
CA PHE A 113 0.65 -9.48 -6.91
C PHE A 113 0.26 -8.83 -5.58
N THR A 114 -0.80 -8.01 -5.58
CA THR A 114 -1.32 -7.32 -4.40
C THR A 114 -1.74 -8.30 -3.30
N TRP A 115 -2.43 -9.39 -3.66
CA TRP A 115 -2.82 -10.44 -2.72
C TRP A 115 -1.62 -11.07 -1.99
N LEU A 116 -0.54 -11.37 -2.71
CA LEU A 116 0.63 -12.01 -2.13
C LEU A 116 1.44 -11.05 -1.25
N VAL A 117 1.65 -9.80 -1.69
CA VAL A 117 2.44 -8.82 -0.92
C VAL A 117 1.72 -8.37 0.34
N VAL A 118 0.39 -8.25 0.32
CA VAL A 118 -0.41 -7.92 1.52
C VAL A 118 -0.33 -9.06 2.55
N GLN A 119 -0.36 -10.32 2.11
CA GLN A 119 -0.14 -11.44 3.02
C GLN A 119 1.26 -11.43 3.61
N TYR A 120 2.28 -11.11 2.81
CA TYR A 120 3.65 -10.97 3.29
C TYR A 120 3.75 -9.85 4.34
N ASP A 121 3.09 -8.72 4.12
CA ASP A 121 3.03 -7.59 5.06
C ASP A 121 2.39 -7.99 6.40
N ASP A 122 1.22 -8.62 6.36
CA ASP A 122 0.53 -9.08 7.57
C ASP A 122 1.36 -10.12 8.34
N ILE A 123 2.04 -11.04 7.65
CA ILE A 123 2.76 -12.17 8.27
C ILE A 123 4.13 -11.73 8.79
N VAL A 124 4.95 -11.11 7.93
CA VAL A 124 6.33 -10.73 8.23
C VAL A 124 6.36 -9.37 8.92
N GLY A 125 5.64 -8.41 8.36
CA GLY A 125 5.51 -7.06 8.86
C GLY A 125 4.78 -7.02 10.20
N GLU A 126 3.46 -7.19 10.17
CA GLU A 126 2.65 -6.94 11.37
C GLU A 126 2.85 -8.00 12.47
N ARG A 127 3.06 -9.27 12.11
CA ARG A 127 3.06 -10.40 13.06
C ARG A 127 4.43 -10.95 13.40
N ASN A 128 5.50 -10.46 12.78
CA ASN A 128 6.87 -10.93 13.01
C ASN A 128 7.03 -12.46 12.82
N GLN A 129 6.30 -13.04 11.87
CA GLN A 129 6.34 -14.46 11.51
C GLN A 129 7.13 -14.64 10.21
N MET A 130 7.75 -15.81 10.00
CA MET A 130 8.52 -16.14 8.79
C MET A 130 9.72 -15.21 8.49
N VAL A 131 10.20 -14.43 9.48
CA VAL A 131 11.25 -13.42 9.28
C VAL A 131 12.57 -14.05 8.81
N GLU A 132 12.93 -15.23 9.32
CA GLU A 132 14.14 -15.94 8.90
C GLU A 132 14.05 -16.36 7.43
N GLU A 133 12.95 -17.01 7.03
CA GLU A 133 12.74 -17.45 5.65
C GLU A 133 12.72 -16.27 4.69
N ALA A 134 12.02 -15.20 5.06
CA ALA A 134 11.92 -13.93 4.33
C ALA A 134 13.28 -13.22 4.22
N GLY A 135 14.10 -13.23 5.28
CA GLY A 135 15.45 -12.65 5.29
C GLY A 135 16.37 -13.24 4.22
N HIS A 136 16.14 -14.50 3.84
CA HIS A 136 16.89 -15.18 2.78
C HIS A 136 16.25 -15.06 1.39
N PHE A 137 15.12 -14.37 1.24
CA PHE A 137 14.36 -14.30 -0.01
C PHE A 137 15.22 -13.82 -1.18
N GLN A 138 15.81 -12.62 -1.08
CA GLN A 138 16.55 -12.02 -2.19
C GLN A 138 17.80 -12.83 -2.53
N GLN A 139 18.49 -13.38 -1.52
CA GLN A 139 19.66 -14.23 -1.73
C GLN A 139 19.30 -15.47 -2.56
N ARG A 140 18.19 -16.15 -2.24
CA ARG A 140 17.71 -17.30 -3.02
C ARG A 140 17.26 -16.87 -4.41
N PHE A 141 16.51 -15.78 -4.50
CA PHE A 141 16.00 -15.24 -5.76
C PHE A 141 17.12 -14.95 -6.76
N PHE A 142 18.16 -14.21 -6.37
CA PHE A 142 19.29 -13.89 -7.25
C PHE A 142 20.20 -15.08 -7.54
N GLN A 143 20.17 -16.13 -6.70
CA GLN A 143 20.87 -17.39 -6.96
C GLN A 143 20.05 -18.36 -7.84
N GLY A 144 18.84 -17.99 -8.26
CA GLY A 144 17.95 -18.87 -9.01
C GLY A 144 17.44 -20.07 -8.21
N LYS A 145 17.45 -19.98 -6.87
CA LYS A 145 16.95 -21.02 -5.98
C LYS A 145 15.47 -20.83 -5.70
N THR A 146 14.76 -21.94 -5.49
CA THR A 146 13.37 -21.92 -5.02
C THR A 146 13.27 -21.35 -3.62
N GLN A 147 12.13 -20.75 -3.32
CA GLN A 147 11.75 -20.26 -2.01
C GLN A 147 11.17 -21.41 -1.16
N PRO A 148 11.24 -21.30 0.17
CA PRO A 148 10.91 -22.41 1.07
C PRO A 148 9.40 -22.67 1.23
N ASN A 149 8.54 -21.77 0.75
CA ASN A 149 7.09 -21.91 0.83
C ASN A 149 6.40 -21.23 -0.36
N ASN A 150 5.14 -21.60 -0.59
CA ASN A 150 4.36 -21.17 -1.75
C ASN A 150 4.09 -19.66 -1.79
N LEU A 151 3.98 -18.98 -0.63
CA LEU A 151 3.79 -17.53 -0.61
C LEU A 151 5.02 -16.81 -1.19
N LEU A 152 6.21 -17.15 -0.67
CA LEU A 152 7.46 -16.58 -1.17
C LEU A 152 7.75 -17.02 -2.61
N GLU A 153 7.51 -18.29 -2.97
CA GLU A 153 7.70 -18.74 -4.36
C GLU A 153 6.71 -18.07 -5.31
N GLY A 154 5.49 -17.80 -4.85
CA GLY A 154 4.50 -17.06 -5.60
C GLY A 154 4.94 -15.63 -5.86
N ILE A 155 5.43 -14.92 -4.84
CA ILE A 155 6.00 -13.57 -5.00
C ILE A 155 7.17 -13.61 -5.99
N ALA A 156 8.10 -14.55 -5.84
CA ALA A 156 9.22 -14.72 -6.76
C ALA A 156 8.75 -14.95 -8.22
N SER A 157 7.64 -15.68 -8.41
CA SER A 157 7.04 -15.90 -9.72
C SER A 157 6.44 -14.63 -10.30
N MET A 158 5.73 -13.83 -9.51
CA MET A 158 5.21 -12.52 -9.94
C MET A 158 6.32 -11.54 -10.33
N ILE A 159 7.44 -11.53 -9.60
CA ILE A 159 8.62 -10.71 -9.92
C ILE A 159 9.17 -11.08 -11.31
N ARG A 160 9.29 -12.38 -11.61
CA ARG A 160 9.77 -12.87 -12.91
C ARG A 160 8.76 -12.60 -14.03
N GLU A 161 7.47 -12.71 -13.75
CA GLU A 161 6.39 -12.52 -14.71
C GLU A 161 6.20 -11.05 -15.13
N ALA A 162 6.70 -10.06 -14.38
CA ALA A 162 6.54 -8.64 -14.69
C ALA A 162 6.90 -8.28 -16.16
N HIS A 163 7.95 -8.90 -16.72
CA HIS A 163 8.37 -8.66 -18.11
C HIS A 163 7.38 -9.19 -19.15
N VAL A 164 6.45 -10.06 -18.79
CA VAL A 164 5.36 -10.50 -19.67
C VAL A 164 4.41 -9.35 -19.96
N HIS A 165 4.08 -8.55 -18.95
CA HIS A 165 3.00 -7.54 -19.01
C HIS A 165 3.50 -6.11 -19.26
N PHE A 166 4.71 -5.79 -18.81
CA PHE A 166 5.25 -4.43 -18.85
C PHE A 166 6.48 -4.33 -19.75
N ASP A 167 6.78 -3.10 -20.19
CA ASP A 167 8.04 -2.77 -20.88
C ASP A 167 9.24 -3.28 -20.05
N PRO A 168 10.33 -3.79 -20.67
CA PRO A 168 11.45 -4.37 -19.90
C PRO A 168 12.06 -3.45 -18.85
N VAL A 169 12.14 -2.14 -19.10
CA VAL A 169 12.68 -1.17 -18.14
C VAL A 169 11.64 -0.88 -17.06
N MET A 170 10.36 -0.75 -17.43
CA MET A 170 9.28 -0.54 -16.45
C MET A 170 9.06 -1.76 -15.54
N ALA A 171 9.22 -2.96 -16.08
CA ALA A 171 9.21 -4.20 -15.31
C ALA A 171 10.35 -4.22 -14.26
N ASN A 172 11.53 -3.68 -14.57
CA ASN A 172 12.60 -3.54 -13.57
C ASN A 172 12.18 -2.61 -12.42
N LEU A 173 11.42 -1.55 -12.69
CA LEU A 173 10.89 -0.69 -11.62
C LEU A 173 9.93 -1.46 -10.71
N VAL A 174 9.02 -2.27 -11.28
CA VAL A 174 8.15 -3.17 -10.49
C VAL A 174 8.98 -4.09 -9.61
N GLN A 175 10.02 -4.72 -10.16
CA GLN A 175 10.92 -5.62 -9.44
C GLN A 175 11.69 -4.91 -8.32
N ILE A 176 12.18 -3.70 -8.57
CA ILE A 176 12.86 -2.90 -7.55
C ILE A 176 11.89 -2.53 -6.42
N SER A 177 10.70 -2.05 -6.75
CA SER A 177 9.68 -1.65 -5.77
C SER A 177 9.26 -2.80 -4.85
N VAL A 178 9.01 -4.00 -5.40
CA VAL A 178 8.65 -5.15 -4.57
C VAL A 178 9.82 -5.62 -3.72
N LEU A 179 11.05 -5.63 -4.23
CA LEU A 179 12.23 -6.00 -3.43
C LEU A 179 12.49 -5.00 -2.29
N LYS A 180 12.30 -3.70 -2.54
CA LYS A 180 12.30 -2.66 -1.49
C LYS A 180 11.23 -2.95 -0.42
N PHE A 181 10.01 -3.29 -0.83
CA PHE A 181 8.90 -3.59 0.07
C PHE A 181 9.14 -4.82 0.95
N LEU A 182 9.65 -5.91 0.37
CA LEU A 182 10.01 -7.09 1.15
C LEU A 182 11.10 -6.77 2.18
N THR A 183 12.05 -5.89 1.79
CA THR A 183 13.12 -5.41 2.65
C THR A 183 12.61 -4.47 3.74
N SER A 184 11.66 -3.57 3.47
CA SER A 184 11.11 -2.65 4.48
C SER A 184 10.41 -3.41 5.61
N ASN A 185 9.65 -4.44 5.25
CA ASN A 185 8.98 -5.34 6.18
C ASN A 185 9.96 -6.03 7.15
N LEU A 186 11.11 -6.49 6.65
CA LEU A 186 12.18 -7.05 7.48
C LEU A 186 12.88 -5.96 8.30
N LEU A 187 13.09 -4.78 7.69
CA LEU A 187 13.72 -3.65 8.35
C LEU A 187 12.91 -3.21 9.56
N GLU A 188 11.58 -3.16 9.46
CA GLU A 188 10.74 -2.87 10.62
C GLU A 188 10.93 -3.88 11.74
N ARG A 189 11.19 -5.15 11.47
CA ARG A 189 11.42 -6.16 12.52
C ARG A 189 12.85 -6.12 13.09
N HIS A 190 13.76 -5.38 12.46
CA HIS A 190 15.14 -5.28 12.91
C HIS A 190 15.26 -4.49 14.22
N ASP A 191 15.99 -5.03 15.22
CA ASP A 191 16.18 -4.40 16.54
C ASP A 191 16.68 -2.96 16.44
N GLY A 192 17.58 -2.70 15.49
CA GLY A 192 18.09 -1.35 15.21
C GLY A 192 17.00 -0.38 14.77
N PHE A 193 16.05 -0.82 13.94
CA PHE A 193 14.91 0.01 13.53
C PHE A 193 13.93 0.18 14.69
N GLN A 194 13.64 -0.91 15.41
CA GLN A 194 12.71 -0.89 16.55
C GLN A 194 13.18 0.05 17.67
N SER A 195 14.48 0.08 17.95
CA SER A 195 15.10 0.93 18.97
C SER A 195 15.49 2.33 18.48
N MET A 196 15.41 2.60 17.17
CA MET A 196 15.85 3.88 16.61
C MET A 196 14.97 5.04 17.09
N LEU A 197 15.62 6.10 17.57
CA LEU A 197 14.98 7.39 17.81
C LEU A 197 14.96 8.21 16.52
N ILE A 198 13.76 8.60 16.09
CA ILE A 198 13.60 9.58 15.01
C ILE A 198 13.96 10.95 15.57
N THR A 199 14.86 11.65 14.88
CA THR A 199 15.33 12.98 15.27
C THR A 199 14.94 14.02 14.23
N PRO A 200 14.80 15.31 14.59
CA PRO A 200 14.54 16.37 13.62
C PRO A 200 15.60 16.49 12.52
N ALA A 201 16.84 16.06 12.78
CA ALA A 201 17.90 16.03 11.78
C ALA A 201 17.65 14.96 10.69
N GLY A 202 16.88 13.91 10.99
CA GLY A 202 16.51 12.83 10.07
C GLY A 202 15.33 13.15 9.17
N ARG A 203 15.11 14.41 8.79
CA ARG A 203 13.91 14.87 8.07
C ARG A 203 13.57 14.13 6.76
N GLU A 204 14.56 13.55 6.09
CA GLU A 204 14.35 12.78 4.85
C GLU A 204 13.99 11.31 5.11
N PHE A 205 14.19 10.82 6.34
CA PHE A 205 13.95 9.43 6.70
C PHE A 205 12.49 8.98 6.46
N PRO A 206 11.45 9.76 6.80
CA PRO A 206 10.08 9.37 6.52
C PRO A 206 9.83 9.13 5.02
N ASN A 207 10.32 10.03 4.15
CA ASN A 207 10.17 9.91 2.70
C ASN A 207 10.94 8.70 2.16
N TYR A 208 12.20 8.52 2.58
CA TYR A 208 13.01 7.36 2.21
C TYR A 208 12.35 6.04 2.61
N TYR A 209 11.87 5.95 3.84
CA TYR A 209 11.24 4.74 4.34
C TYR A 209 9.93 4.45 3.60
N ARG A 210 9.14 5.50 3.30
CA ARG A 210 7.88 5.37 2.57
C ARG A 210 8.06 4.92 1.11
N ASP A 211 9.07 5.43 0.41
CA ASP A 211 9.47 4.93 -0.92
C ASP A 211 9.86 3.45 -0.89
N MET A 212 10.43 2.97 0.23
CA MET A 212 10.70 1.55 0.38
C MET A 212 9.43 0.72 0.65
N SER A 213 8.56 1.18 1.54
CA SER A 213 7.41 0.42 2.03
C SER A 213 6.14 0.57 1.20
N GLY A 214 6.11 1.45 0.19
CA GLY A 214 4.88 1.76 -0.54
C GLY A 214 4.59 0.98 -1.81
N MET A 215 5.61 0.37 -2.43
CA MET A 215 5.49 -0.20 -3.80
C MET A 215 4.93 0.79 -4.84
N ASP A 216 5.08 2.07 -4.56
CA ASP A 216 4.53 3.19 -5.30
C ASP A 216 4.82 3.16 -6.81
N GLN A 217 6.07 2.93 -7.22
CA GLN A 217 6.42 2.85 -8.64
C GLN A 217 5.86 1.59 -9.31
N ALA A 218 5.67 0.49 -8.57
CA ALA A 218 5.03 -0.70 -9.13
C ALA A 218 3.58 -0.39 -9.50
N TYR A 219 2.82 0.21 -8.58
CA TYR A 219 1.43 0.61 -8.82
C TYR A 219 1.31 1.69 -9.92
N ALA A 220 2.27 2.62 -10.01
CA ALA A 220 2.32 3.56 -11.11
C ALA A 220 2.55 2.86 -12.47
N VAL A 221 3.43 1.85 -12.53
CA VAL A 221 3.67 1.05 -13.74
C VAL A 221 2.47 0.17 -14.10
N PHE A 222 1.74 -0.35 -13.12
CA PHE A 222 0.55 -1.16 -13.36
C PHE A 222 -0.50 -0.46 -14.20
N CYS A 223 -0.56 0.87 -14.16
CA CYS A 223 -1.42 1.69 -15.00
C CYS A 223 -1.12 1.55 -16.52
N TYR A 224 0.05 1.03 -16.91
CA TYR A 224 0.54 1.06 -18.29
C TYR A 224 1.07 -0.28 -18.82
N PRO A 225 0.24 -1.34 -18.95
CA PRO A 225 0.65 -2.58 -19.61
C PRO A 225 1.08 -2.33 -21.07
N LYS A 226 2.19 -2.93 -21.49
CA LYS A 226 2.79 -2.65 -22.82
C LYS A 226 1.91 -3.04 -24.00
N ALA A 227 0.94 -3.94 -23.79
CA ALA A 227 -0.01 -4.36 -24.82
C ALA A 227 -0.95 -3.22 -25.24
N LEU A 228 -1.26 -2.30 -24.31
CA LEU A 228 -2.11 -1.14 -24.54
C LEU A 228 -1.29 0.16 -24.63
N TYR A 229 -0.19 0.24 -23.89
CA TYR A 229 0.58 1.46 -23.69
C TYR A 229 2.07 1.28 -24.04
N PRO A 230 2.42 0.98 -25.31
CA PRO A 230 3.79 0.63 -25.69
C PRO A 230 4.79 1.81 -25.69
N LYS A 231 4.32 3.06 -25.59
CA LYS A 231 5.17 4.27 -25.66
C LYS A 231 5.49 4.78 -24.26
N VAL A 232 6.59 4.32 -23.68
CA VAL A 232 7.01 4.68 -22.31
C VAL A 232 7.19 6.19 -22.15
N GLU A 233 7.66 6.89 -23.19
CA GLU A 233 7.80 8.34 -23.20
C GLU A 233 6.50 9.10 -22.90
N ASN A 234 5.33 8.48 -23.11
CA ASN A 234 4.04 9.10 -22.84
C ASN A 234 3.67 9.12 -21.35
N PHE A 235 4.32 8.36 -20.47
CA PHE A 235 3.98 8.36 -19.04
C PHE A 235 5.18 8.39 -18.09
N LEU A 236 6.39 8.11 -18.59
CA LEU A 236 7.60 8.01 -17.75
C LEU A 236 7.84 9.25 -16.87
N GLU A 237 7.66 10.44 -17.44
CA GLU A 237 7.80 11.71 -16.73
C GLU A 237 6.85 11.84 -15.53
N ALA A 238 5.67 11.20 -15.59
CA ALA A 238 4.66 11.26 -14.56
C ALA A 238 4.88 10.23 -13.42
N ILE A 239 5.68 9.18 -13.63
CA ILE A 239 5.90 8.10 -12.65
C ILE A 239 6.28 8.63 -11.24
N PRO A 240 7.21 9.60 -11.08
CA PRO A 240 7.53 10.11 -9.74
C PRO A 240 6.35 10.78 -9.04
N ALA A 241 5.54 11.55 -9.77
CA ALA A 241 4.36 12.20 -9.21
C ALA A 241 3.26 11.18 -8.91
N MET A 242 3.09 10.15 -9.75
CA MET A 242 2.17 9.03 -9.48
C MET A 242 2.57 8.28 -8.21
N ALA A 243 3.86 7.96 -8.06
CA ALA A 243 4.37 7.28 -6.88
C ALA A 243 4.09 8.08 -5.60
N ASN A 244 4.36 9.39 -5.62
CA ASN A 244 4.01 10.27 -4.51
C ASN A 244 2.51 10.29 -4.25
N PHE A 245 1.67 10.47 -5.27
CA PHE A 245 0.22 10.46 -5.13
C PHE A 245 -0.28 9.17 -4.47
N ILE A 246 0.17 8.01 -4.94
CA ILE A 246 -0.22 6.69 -4.44
C ILE A 246 0.12 6.57 -2.95
N ASN A 247 1.36 6.90 -2.56
CA ASN A 247 1.78 6.82 -1.17
C ASN A 247 1.01 7.79 -0.26
N LEU A 248 0.99 9.07 -0.63
CA LEU A 248 0.47 10.13 0.23
C LEU A 248 -1.05 10.07 0.37
N SER A 249 -1.78 9.76 -0.72
CA SER A 249 -3.23 9.57 -0.64
C SER A 249 -3.60 8.38 0.24
N ASN A 250 -2.84 7.28 0.17
CA ASN A 250 -3.00 6.15 1.06
C ASN A 250 -2.75 6.54 2.52
N ASP A 251 -1.65 7.24 2.82
CA ASP A 251 -1.32 7.70 4.19
C ASP A 251 -2.42 8.60 4.78
N VAL A 252 -3.08 9.42 3.96
CA VAL A 252 -4.21 10.26 4.39
C VAL A 252 -5.46 9.41 4.64
N LEU A 253 -5.84 8.57 3.69
CA LEU A 253 -7.06 7.76 3.77
C LEU A 253 -6.94 6.61 4.79
N SER A 254 -5.73 6.20 5.13
CA SER A 254 -5.44 5.18 6.14
C SER A 254 -5.22 5.75 7.54
N PHE A 255 -4.97 7.06 7.68
CA PHE A 255 -4.63 7.68 8.97
C PHE A 255 -5.65 7.37 10.07
N TYR A 256 -6.96 7.45 9.76
CA TYR A 256 -8.02 7.18 10.74
C TYR A 256 -7.95 5.74 11.29
N LYS A 257 -7.79 4.74 10.43
CA LYS A 257 -7.69 3.34 10.88
C LYS A 257 -6.41 3.10 11.68
N GLU A 258 -5.31 3.76 11.34
CA GLU A 258 -4.00 3.58 11.96
C GLU A 258 -3.95 4.19 13.35
N GLU A 259 -4.44 5.43 13.47
CA GLU A 259 -4.53 6.12 14.75
C GLU A 259 -5.44 5.35 15.74
N LEU A 260 -6.57 4.80 15.26
CA LEU A 260 -7.41 3.92 16.09
C LEU A 260 -6.78 2.56 16.40
N GLY A 261 -5.89 2.08 15.54
CA GLY A 261 -5.08 0.88 15.77
C GLY A 261 -3.90 1.11 16.71
N GLY A 262 -3.61 2.37 17.08
CA GLY A 262 -2.44 2.74 17.87
C GLY A 262 -1.12 2.67 17.09
N ASP A 263 -1.18 2.67 15.75
CA ASP A 263 0.02 2.70 14.92
C ASP A 263 0.64 4.10 14.91
N ALA A 264 1.76 4.23 15.62
CA ALA A 264 2.52 5.46 15.75
C ALA A 264 3.85 5.45 14.97
N ARG A 265 4.12 4.43 14.13
CA ARG A 265 5.35 4.31 13.34
C ARG A 265 5.13 4.38 11.82
N ASN A 266 3.99 4.92 11.41
CA ASN A 266 3.67 5.23 10.02
C ASN A 266 4.35 6.52 9.51
N TYR A 267 4.15 6.81 8.22
CA TYR A 267 4.73 7.98 7.54
C TYR A 267 4.36 9.30 8.23
N ILE A 268 3.07 9.51 8.53
CA ILE A 268 2.54 10.73 9.14
C ILE A 268 3.21 11.01 10.49
N HIS A 269 3.31 10.00 11.36
CA HIS A 269 3.93 10.15 12.67
C HIS A 269 5.43 10.38 12.59
N ASN A 270 6.12 9.62 11.73
CA ASN A 270 7.56 9.81 11.51
C ASN A 270 7.84 11.22 11.00
N ARG A 271 7.00 11.74 10.10
CA ARG A 271 7.09 13.11 9.60
C ARG A 271 6.80 14.16 10.67
N ALA A 272 5.76 13.98 11.48
CA ALA A 272 5.44 14.85 12.61
C ALA A 272 6.59 14.94 13.63
N LEU A 273 7.24 13.82 13.94
CA LEU A 273 8.43 13.77 14.81
C LEU A 273 9.61 14.53 14.20
N CYS A 274 9.87 14.35 12.91
CA CYS A 274 10.96 15.05 12.21
C CYS A 274 10.73 16.57 12.12
N THR A 275 9.49 17.01 11.89
CA THR A 275 9.19 18.44 11.71
C THR A 275 8.80 19.15 13.00
N GLY A 276 8.54 18.41 14.09
CA GLY A 276 8.00 18.96 15.33
C GLY A 276 6.61 19.58 15.19
N LYS A 277 5.84 19.16 14.16
CA LYS A 277 4.50 19.68 13.88
C LYS A 277 3.42 18.82 14.54
N PRO A 278 2.25 19.37 14.89
CA PRO A 278 1.10 18.56 15.30
C PRO A 278 0.72 17.55 14.21
N VAL A 279 0.32 16.34 14.61
CA VAL A 279 0.05 15.24 13.68
C VAL A 279 -1.02 15.58 12.65
N LEU A 280 -2.13 16.22 13.07
CA LEU A 280 -3.20 16.62 12.15
C LEU A 280 -2.75 17.68 11.13
N THR A 281 -1.86 18.59 11.53
CA THR A 281 -1.24 19.54 10.58
C THR A 281 -0.42 18.80 9.52
N VAL A 282 0.26 17.71 9.90
CA VAL A 282 0.99 16.87 8.93
C VAL A 282 0.03 16.13 8.00
N VAL A 283 -1.10 15.62 8.49
CA VAL A 283 -2.13 14.98 7.63
C VAL A 283 -2.68 15.99 6.61
N GLU A 284 -2.95 17.22 7.01
CA GLU A 284 -3.39 18.30 6.10
C GLU A 284 -2.33 18.64 5.04
N GLU A 285 -1.05 18.72 5.44
CA GLU A 285 0.06 18.98 4.51
C GLU A 285 0.23 17.85 3.50
N VAL A 286 0.19 16.60 3.96
CA VAL A 286 0.30 15.41 3.11
C VAL A 286 -0.87 15.29 2.15
N SER A 287 -2.09 15.64 2.59
CA SER A 287 -3.26 15.72 1.71
C SER A 287 -3.07 16.76 0.59
N LYS A 288 -2.56 17.95 0.91
CA LYS A 288 -2.23 18.97 -0.10
C LYS A 288 -1.17 18.48 -1.08
N GLU A 289 -0.12 17.83 -0.60
CA GLU A 289 0.94 17.29 -1.46
C GLU A 289 0.44 16.14 -2.37
N ALA A 290 -0.52 15.34 -1.91
CA ALA A 290 -1.20 14.36 -2.76
C ALA A 290 -2.00 15.06 -3.89
N ILE A 291 -2.74 16.13 -3.57
CA ILE A 291 -3.50 16.91 -4.56
C ILE A 291 -2.57 17.60 -5.57
N GLU A 292 -1.46 18.17 -5.10
CA GLU A 292 -0.43 18.76 -5.95
C GLU A 292 0.19 17.72 -6.90
N SER A 293 0.45 16.51 -6.39
CA SER A 293 0.93 15.39 -7.21
C SER A 293 -0.09 15.01 -8.27
N ALA A 294 -1.39 14.91 -7.93
CA ALA A 294 -2.46 14.64 -8.89
C ALA A 294 -2.52 15.72 -10.00
N THR A 295 -2.45 17.00 -9.62
CA THR A 295 -2.43 18.13 -10.55
C THR A 295 -1.23 18.08 -11.50
N GLN A 296 -0.05 17.74 -10.98
CA GLN A 296 1.16 17.59 -11.77
C GLN A 296 1.02 16.45 -12.78
N ILE A 297 0.47 15.31 -12.38
CA ILE A 297 0.26 14.16 -13.27
C ILE A 297 -0.69 14.53 -14.40
N GLU A 298 -1.82 15.17 -14.10
CA GLU A 298 -2.77 15.64 -15.11
C GLU A 298 -2.11 16.59 -16.10
N ALA A 299 -1.30 17.54 -15.62
CA ALA A 299 -0.58 18.45 -16.49
C ALA A 299 0.43 17.75 -17.40
N ILE A 300 1.14 16.73 -16.89
CA ILE A 300 2.12 15.96 -17.68
C ILE A 300 1.40 15.10 -18.73
N LEU A 301 0.34 14.39 -18.34
CA LEU A 301 -0.38 13.45 -19.20
C LEU A 301 -1.36 14.12 -20.17
N LYS A 302 -1.64 15.41 -19.97
CA LYS A 302 -2.56 16.17 -20.81
C LYS A 302 -2.27 15.97 -22.30
N ASP A 303 -3.34 15.72 -23.06
CA ASP A 303 -3.29 15.53 -24.51
C ASP A 303 -2.50 14.27 -24.96
N ARG A 304 -2.17 13.34 -24.04
CA ARG A 304 -1.54 12.04 -24.35
C ARG A 304 -2.56 10.90 -24.53
N ALA A 305 -3.79 11.23 -24.92
CA ALA A 305 -4.86 10.31 -25.31
C ALA A 305 -5.14 9.19 -24.30
N GLU A 306 -5.04 7.92 -24.69
CA GLU A 306 -5.37 6.76 -23.85
C GLU A 306 -4.53 6.66 -22.56
N TYR A 307 -3.34 7.27 -22.53
CA TYR A 307 -2.47 7.26 -21.35
C TYR A 307 -3.06 8.11 -20.21
N GLU A 308 -3.62 9.28 -20.56
CA GLU A 308 -4.32 10.14 -19.60
C GLU A 308 -5.55 9.43 -19.02
N GLN A 309 -6.31 8.75 -19.87
CA GLN A 309 -7.51 8.01 -19.43
C GLN A 309 -7.15 6.84 -18.51
N SER A 310 -6.09 6.09 -18.82
CA SER A 310 -5.63 4.98 -17.97
C SER A 310 -5.34 5.45 -16.54
N TRP A 311 -4.65 6.58 -16.39
CA TRP A 311 -4.39 7.18 -15.08
C TRP A 311 -5.68 7.57 -14.35
N LYS A 312 -6.61 8.25 -15.04
CA LYS A 312 -7.90 8.66 -14.44
C LYS A 312 -8.72 7.47 -13.97
N ASP A 313 -8.74 6.40 -14.75
CA ASP A 313 -9.42 5.16 -14.37
C ASP A 313 -8.74 4.52 -13.15
N SER A 314 -7.41 4.51 -13.11
CA SER A 314 -6.64 4.02 -11.96
C SER A 314 -6.84 4.85 -10.69
N VAL A 315 -6.84 6.17 -10.77
CA VAL A 315 -7.14 7.04 -9.61
C VAL A 315 -8.56 6.78 -9.10
N ARG A 316 -9.55 6.71 -10.00
CA ARG A 316 -10.93 6.41 -9.62
C ARG A 316 -11.02 5.06 -8.90
N GLY A 317 -10.42 4.02 -9.46
CA GLY A 317 -10.43 2.70 -8.86
C GLY A 317 -9.70 2.62 -7.54
N TYR A 318 -8.56 3.31 -7.44
CA TYR A 318 -7.75 3.36 -6.22
C TYR A 318 -8.49 4.08 -5.08
N MET A 319 -9.17 5.19 -5.36
CA MET A 319 -10.04 5.84 -4.38
C MET A 319 -11.22 4.93 -3.98
N ALA A 320 -11.84 4.27 -4.97
CA ALA A 320 -12.93 3.32 -4.72
C ALA A 320 -12.51 2.18 -3.78
N LEU A 321 -11.30 1.64 -3.96
CA LEU A 321 -10.74 0.62 -3.08
C LEU A 321 -10.67 1.11 -1.62
N HIS A 322 -10.42 2.39 -1.37
CA HIS A 322 -10.40 2.94 -0.01
C HIS A 322 -11.81 3.16 0.52
N THR A 323 -12.70 3.77 -0.26
CA THR A 323 -14.06 4.13 0.16
C THR A 323 -14.98 2.93 0.33
N THR A 324 -14.73 1.84 -0.41
CA THR A 324 -15.57 0.64 -0.37
C THR A 324 -15.05 -0.46 0.56
N ASN A 325 -13.80 -0.38 1.00
CA ASN A 325 -13.19 -1.44 1.81
C ASN A 325 -13.31 -1.13 3.32
N PRO A 326 -13.97 -2.02 4.10
CA PRO A 326 -14.13 -1.83 5.54
C PRO A 326 -12.81 -1.64 6.31
N ARG A 327 -11.66 -2.09 5.76
CA ARG A 327 -10.32 -1.91 6.36
C ARG A 327 -10.04 -0.44 6.70
N TYR A 328 -10.43 0.51 5.84
CA TYR A 328 -10.10 1.93 6.02
C TYR A 328 -11.07 2.67 6.94
N ARG A 329 -12.22 2.06 7.26
CA ARG A 329 -13.24 2.63 8.16
C ARG A 329 -13.76 4.00 7.71
N LEU A 330 -13.75 4.28 6.40
CA LEU A 330 -14.25 5.53 5.84
C LEU A 330 -15.77 5.69 5.98
N GLU A 331 -16.51 4.60 6.17
CA GLU A 331 -17.94 4.66 6.53
C GLU A 331 -18.17 5.43 7.84
N GLU A 332 -17.29 5.29 8.83
CA GLU A 332 -17.37 6.03 10.10
C GLU A 332 -17.11 7.54 9.93
N LEU A 333 -16.48 7.93 8.83
CA LEU A 333 -16.26 9.32 8.44
C LEU A 333 -17.39 9.85 7.53
N GLY A 334 -18.40 9.03 7.21
CA GLY A 334 -19.45 9.37 6.26
C GLY A 334 -18.98 9.37 4.80
N LEU A 335 -17.87 8.70 4.50
CA LEU A 335 -17.23 8.63 3.18
C LEU A 335 -17.20 7.21 2.61
N GLY A 336 -17.92 6.28 3.24
CA GLY A 336 -18.03 4.89 2.78
C GLY A 336 -18.95 4.75 1.57
N GLU A 337 -18.62 3.82 0.69
CA GLU A 337 -19.43 3.43 -0.47
C GLU A 337 -19.75 1.93 -0.43
N GLU A 338 -20.85 1.54 -1.06
CA GLU A 338 -21.15 0.11 -1.25
C GLU A 338 -20.09 -0.52 -2.15
N HIS A 339 -19.54 -1.67 -1.74
CA HIS A 339 -18.53 -2.35 -2.52
C HIS A 339 -19.12 -2.83 -3.85
N PRO A 340 -18.49 -2.51 -5.02
CA PRO A 340 -18.95 -2.99 -6.34
C PRO A 340 -19.04 -4.52 -6.47
N LEU A 341 -18.52 -5.25 -5.49
CA LEU A 341 -18.47 -6.70 -5.42
C LEU A 341 -19.47 -7.30 -4.44
N ALA A 342 -20.22 -6.47 -3.70
CA ALA A 342 -21.29 -6.94 -2.81
C ALA A 342 -22.26 -7.91 -3.52
N PRO A 343 -22.65 -7.69 -4.80
CA PRO A 343 -23.50 -8.65 -5.52
C PRO A 343 -22.85 -10.03 -5.77
N PHE A 344 -21.53 -10.15 -5.62
CA PHE A 344 -20.73 -11.33 -5.94
C PHE A 344 -20.14 -12.02 -4.69
N GLU A 345 -20.47 -11.55 -3.49
CA GLU A 345 -19.90 -12.04 -2.23
C GLU A 345 -20.08 -13.56 -2.05
N ASN A 346 -21.28 -14.08 -2.35
CA ASN A 346 -21.55 -15.52 -2.28
C ASN A 346 -20.66 -16.35 -3.22
N LYS A 347 -20.33 -15.80 -4.41
CA LYS A 347 -19.45 -16.46 -5.37
C LYS A 347 -18.00 -16.44 -4.89
N LEU A 348 -17.55 -15.34 -4.30
CA LEU A 348 -16.23 -15.25 -3.65
C LEU A 348 -16.09 -16.26 -2.52
N ILE A 349 -17.08 -16.35 -1.62
CA ILE A 349 -17.11 -17.32 -0.52
C ILE A 349 -17.04 -18.75 -1.07
N GLY A 350 -17.88 -19.09 -2.05
CA GLY A 350 -17.90 -20.42 -2.64
C GLY A 350 -16.58 -20.85 -3.28
N LEU A 351 -15.81 -19.92 -3.83
CA LEU A 351 -14.47 -20.21 -4.37
C LEU A 351 -13.44 -20.45 -3.27
N PHE A 352 -13.48 -19.67 -2.19
CA PHE A 352 -12.55 -19.87 -1.06
C PHE A 352 -12.75 -21.22 -0.36
N GLU A 353 -13.95 -21.78 -0.41
CA GLU A 353 -14.27 -23.11 0.14
C GLU A 353 -13.82 -24.28 -0.76
N GLN A 354 -13.58 -24.04 -2.05
CA GLN A 354 -13.20 -25.09 -3.01
C GLN A 354 -11.73 -25.52 -2.91
N ILE A 355 -10.88 -24.75 -2.23
CA ILE A 355 -9.46 -25.07 -2.05
C ILE A 355 -9.24 -25.64 -0.65
N GLN A 356 -9.10 -26.98 -0.58
CA GLN A 356 -8.54 -27.71 0.57
C GLN A 356 -7.07 -28.03 0.35
#